data_AF-A0A3C0Y1I7-F1
#
_entry.id   AF-A0A3C0Y1I7-F1
#
_cell.length_a   1.000
_cell.length_b   1.000
_cell.length_c   1.000
_cell.angle_alpha   90.00
_cell.angle_beta   90.00
_cell.angle_gamma   90.00
#
_symmetry.space_group_name_H-M   'P 1'
#
loop_
_entity.id
_entity.type
_entity.pdbx_description
1 polymer ?
#
loop_
_entity_poly.entity_id
_entity_poly.type
_entity_poly.pdbx_seq_one_letter_code
_entity_poly.pdbx_strand_id
1 'polypeptide(L)'
;MNEMSLLVNQLSEGYLSAQVMVCVCFFVLGYALCQASGMGKAEVCLYAFPAGLAVYSVCSYLMLCLGIPFTRVSVSVVMVLIFMAGVWRYVGIRMAEQAGGTGAAGTTGLAGRTGLAERTVAVDIKYEILTFAVALAVVFAVSVLLCCNILDVVVDNDTFYYFSTFPEAIVHEGRYLKYFDTFLTDAAPIGSIVYTVPYIFGFGETFGLQYLLDLDLLLVFAWALYGMIVKKYGDALKVRAICVSAVTTLFLATSTAYLTTAKWIMAGAYFMSYYFMTAVIGIMPGRRKPYAVLILFSVMTAMLRQEGVILVLLLIVLLSAGELYSDRELFLVYVIPVFLASALYYVRVFYILKVAPLYAFLTKGKALIILAAVAFTGLYVLLCRKRWDRYARLSLIRKNILHLVPAVLLLMNLALMVLIRGRYLNNLHMFYLNLRLRAGWGYFPFIIAALLVLTVIMAVADRQYALSFFDSLMISYVLGVLIVAFGRGDDLRKGVGDSGNRVLLTAVPLIVFAIALRLAGGCGGSDNGENGGKVG
;
A
#
# COMPACT_ATOMS: atom_id res chain seq x y z
N MET A 1 33.42 -30.19 -16.53
CA MET A 1 32.40 -29.12 -16.60
C MET A 1 31.98 -29.00 -18.06
N ASN A 2 30.69 -29.19 -18.37
CA ASN A 2 30.18 -29.11 -19.75
C ASN A 2 30.17 -27.65 -20.21
N GLU A 3 30.51 -27.37 -21.47
CA GLU A 3 30.45 -26.02 -22.07
C GLU A 3 29.09 -25.34 -21.84
N MET A 4 28.00 -26.10 -21.80
CA MET A 4 26.66 -25.61 -21.47
C MET A 4 26.56 -25.11 -20.02
N SER A 5 27.23 -25.75 -19.05
CA SER A 5 27.32 -25.26 -17.67
C SER A 5 28.18 -24.01 -17.55
N LEU A 6 29.20 -23.87 -18.39
CA LEU A 6 30.08 -22.70 -18.44
C LEU A 6 29.36 -21.51 -19.10
N LEU A 7 28.59 -21.76 -20.15
CA LEU A 7 27.71 -20.78 -20.80
C LEU A 7 26.56 -20.35 -19.87
N VAL A 8 25.91 -21.27 -19.17
CA VAL A 8 24.87 -20.93 -18.18
C VAL A 8 25.47 -20.13 -17.03
N ASN A 9 26.66 -20.48 -16.54
CA ASN A 9 27.36 -19.69 -15.52
C ASN A 9 27.75 -18.31 -16.05
N GLN A 10 28.31 -18.19 -17.26
CA GLN A 10 28.64 -16.90 -17.87
C GLN A 10 27.40 -16.03 -18.16
N LEU A 11 26.28 -16.64 -18.52
CA LEU A 11 25.01 -15.94 -18.76
C LEU A 11 24.29 -15.57 -17.47
N SER A 12 24.52 -16.30 -16.37
CA SER A 12 23.93 -16.03 -15.04
C SER A 12 24.85 -15.22 -14.13
N GLU A 13 26.13 -15.11 -14.48
CA GLU A 13 27.14 -14.29 -13.80
C GLU A 13 26.70 -12.82 -13.80
N GLY A 14 26.31 -12.36 -12.62
CA GLY A 14 25.96 -10.95 -12.39
C GLY A 14 24.47 -10.66 -12.25
N TYR A 15 23.56 -11.59 -12.61
CA TYR A 15 22.12 -11.34 -12.41
C TYR A 15 21.75 -11.23 -10.93
N LEU A 16 22.27 -12.15 -10.12
CA LEU A 16 22.08 -12.13 -8.67
C LEU A 16 22.61 -10.83 -8.08
N SER A 17 23.85 -10.44 -8.42
CA SER A 17 24.47 -9.24 -7.87
C SER A 17 23.76 -7.97 -8.34
N ALA A 18 23.33 -7.90 -9.61
CA ALA A 18 22.55 -6.78 -10.12
C ALA A 18 21.21 -6.62 -9.37
N GLN A 19 20.48 -7.72 -9.16
CA GLN A 19 19.21 -7.68 -8.42
C GLN A 19 19.43 -7.26 -6.95
N VAL A 20 20.43 -7.82 -6.27
CA VAL A 20 20.79 -7.44 -4.89
C VAL A 20 21.13 -5.94 -4.82
N MET A 21 21.95 -5.45 -5.76
CA MET A 21 22.31 -4.03 -5.80
C MET A 21 21.09 -3.13 -6.04
N VAL A 22 20.15 -3.55 -6.87
CA VAL A 22 18.90 -2.80 -7.09
C VAL A 22 18.03 -2.76 -5.83
N CYS A 23 17.90 -3.87 -5.10
CA CYS A 23 17.21 -3.89 -3.80
C CYS A 23 17.83 -2.88 -2.83
N VAL A 24 19.17 -2.87 -2.74
CA VAL A 24 19.91 -1.94 -1.89
C VAL A 24 19.74 -0.49 -2.36
N CYS A 25 19.81 -0.22 -3.67
CA CYS A 25 19.60 1.12 -4.22
C CYS A 25 18.18 1.64 -3.93
N PHE A 26 17.15 0.81 -4.07
CA PHE A 26 15.79 1.19 -3.69
C PHE A 26 15.68 1.45 -2.19
N PHE A 27 16.29 0.61 -1.35
CA PHE A 27 16.33 0.88 0.08
C PHE A 27 16.98 2.23 0.40
N VAL A 28 18.16 2.53 -0.16
CA VAL A 28 18.85 3.82 0.08
C VAL A 28 18.02 5.01 -0.40
N LEU A 29 17.43 4.91 -1.59
CA LEU A 29 16.56 5.94 -2.16
C LEU A 29 15.36 6.24 -1.26
N GLY A 30 14.64 5.20 -0.82
CA GLY A 30 13.50 5.38 0.04
C GLY A 30 13.88 5.74 1.48
N TYR A 31 15.04 5.32 1.99
CA TYR A 31 15.56 5.74 3.29
C TYR A 31 15.70 7.27 3.33
N ALA A 32 16.33 7.86 2.31
CA ALA A 32 16.46 9.32 2.19
C ALA A 32 15.09 10.02 2.15
N LEU A 33 14.13 9.45 1.41
CA LEU A 33 12.77 10.01 1.33
C LEU A 33 11.99 9.92 2.65
N CYS A 34 12.05 8.77 3.34
CA CYS A 34 11.38 8.55 4.62
C CYS A 34 11.95 9.49 5.69
N GLN A 35 13.27 9.68 5.73
CA GLN A 35 13.93 10.66 6.60
C GLN A 35 13.48 12.10 6.28
N ALA A 36 13.48 12.48 5.00
CA ALA A 36 13.03 13.80 4.55
C ALA A 36 11.53 14.07 4.84
N SER A 37 10.76 13.00 5.05
CA SER A 37 9.35 13.03 5.43
C SER A 37 9.12 13.09 6.95
N GLY A 38 10.19 12.99 7.75
CA GLY A 38 10.14 13.06 9.21
C GLY A 38 9.56 11.81 9.89
N MET A 39 9.75 10.64 9.28
CA MET A 39 9.35 9.36 9.87
C MET A 39 10.27 8.99 11.04
N GLY A 40 9.74 8.22 12.00
CA GLY A 40 10.55 7.72 13.11
C GLY A 40 11.61 6.71 12.64
N LYS A 41 12.72 6.57 13.38
CA LYS A 41 13.88 5.73 12.98
C LYS A 41 13.49 4.30 12.56
N ALA A 42 12.64 3.63 13.34
CA ALA A 42 12.16 2.28 13.01
C ALA A 42 11.30 2.27 11.73
N GLU A 43 10.44 3.27 11.55
CA GLU A 43 9.58 3.37 10.36
C GLU A 43 10.40 3.67 9.11
N VAL A 44 11.44 4.50 9.22
CA VAL A 44 12.37 4.76 8.11
C VAL A 44 12.95 3.45 7.61
N CYS A 45 13.45 2.58 8.50
CA CYS A 45 13.99 1.29 8.10
C CYS A 45 12.93 0.37 7.48
N LEU A 46 11.72 0.32 8.03
CA LEU A 46 10.64 -0.55 7.57
C LEU A 46 10.03 -0.11 6.22
N TYR A 47 9.95 1.18 5.97
CA TYR A 47 9.32 1.73 4.76
C TYR A 47 10.33 2.16 3.70
N ALA A 48 11.64 2.09 3.96
CA ALA A 48 12.67 2.51 3.02
C ALA A 48 12.61 1.74 1.69
N PHE A 49 12.63 0.41 1.70
CA PHE A 49 12.57 -0.35 0.44
C PHE A 49 11.24 -0.14 -0.31
N PRO A 50 10.05 -0.21 0.33
CA PRO A 50 8.78 0.05 -0.34
C PRO A 50 8.67 1.50 -0.85
N ALA A 51 9.21 2.49 -0.12
CA ALA A 51 9.27 3.87 -0.58
C ALA A 51 10.16 4.01 -1.83
N GLY A 52 11.34 3.37 -1.86
CA GLY A 52 12.22 3.41 -3.03
C GLY A 52 11.60 2.78 -4.26
N LEU A 53 10.96 1.61 -4.09
CA LEU A 53 10.25 0.93 -5.18
C LEU A 53 9.05 1.77 -5.67
N ALA A 54 8.32 2.43 -4.77
CA ALA A 54 7.25 3.36 -5.14
C ALA A 54 7.78 4.59 -5.88
N VAL A 55 8.91 5.17 -5.47
CA VAL A 55 9.58 6.27 -6.20
C VAL A 55 9.89 5.83 -7.62
N TYR A 56 10.56 4.69 -7.79
CA TYR A 56 10.87 4.14 -9.12
C TYR A 56 9.60 4.01 -9.95
N SER A 57 8.58 3.33 -9.41
CA SER A 57 7.41 2.94 -10.18
C SER A 57 6.52 4.13 -10.54
N VAL A 58 6.26 5.03 -9.60
CA VAL A 58 5.44 6.23 -9.82
C VAL A 58 6.15 7.22 -10.76
N CYS A 59 7.46 7.43 -10.61
CA CYS A 59 8.18 8.36 -11.49
C CYS A 59 8.30 7.81 -12.90
N SER A 60 8.62 6.52 -13.04
CA SER A 60 8.65 5.83 -14.34
C SER A 60 7.30 5.89 -15.05
N TYR A 61 6.22 5.71 -14.30
CA TYR A 61 4.85 5.88 -14.78
C TYR A 61 4.57 7.30 -15.29
N LEU A 62 4.93 8.31 -14.50
CA LEU A 62 4.75 9.71 -14.89
C LEU A 62 5.58 10.05 -16.13
N MET A 63 6.82 9.55 -16.24
CA MET A 63 7.65 9.72 -17.43
C MET A 63 6.97 9.17 -18.69
N LEU A 64 6.47 7.93 -18.63
CA LEU A 64 5.78 7.29 -19.75
C LEU A 64 4.50 8.04 -20.14
N CYS A 65 3.74 8.53 -19.15
CA CYS A 65 2.52 9.30 -19.40
C CYS A 65 2.80 10.68 -20.00
N LEU A 66 3.88 11.34 -19.57
CA LEU A 66 4.35 12.62 -20.12
C LEU A 66 5.06 12.46 -21.48
N GLY A 67 5.35 11.23 -21.90
CA GLY A 67 6.09 10.96 -23.13
C GLY A 67 7.60 11.23 -23.03
N ILE A 68 8.15 11.26 -21.82
CA ILE A 68 9.59 11.33 -21.57
C ILE A 68 10.20 9.96 -21.94
N PRO A 69 11.32 9.91 -22.69
CA PRO A 69 11.96 8.66 -23.07
C PRO A 69 12.30 7.78 -21.85
N PHE A 70 11.73 6.59 -21.83
CA PHE A 70 11.91 5.59 -20.79
C PHE A 70 13.14 4.73 -21.06
N THR A 71 14.31 5.33 -20.84
CA THR A 71 15.60 4.66 -20.99
C THR A 71 16.29 4.53 -19.64
N ARG A 72 17.26 3.63 -19.53
CA ARG A 72 18.08 3.47 -18.33
C ARG A 72 18.65 4.81 -17.83
N VAL A 73 19.17 5.64 -18.74
CA VAL A 73 19.73 6.95 -18.41
C VAL A 73 18.67 7.88 -17.82
N SER A 74 17.53 8.05 -18.50
CA SER A 74 16.47 8.95 -18.05
C SER A 74 15.93 8.53 -16.68
N VAL A 75 15.72 7.23 -16.48
CA VAL A 75 15.26 6.68 -15.19
C VAL A 75 16.30 6.91 -14.11
N SER A 76 17.57 6.58 -14.35
CA SER A 76 18.65 6.80 -13.39
C SER A 76 18.81 8.28 -13.01
N VAL A 77 18.72 9.20 -13.97
CA VAL A 77 18.80 10.65 -13.71
C VAL A 77 17.66 11.09 -12.78
N VAL A 78 16.42 10.68 -13.06
CA VAL A 78 15.27 11.02 -12.20
C VAL A 78 15.43 10.44 -10.80
N MET A 79 15.87 9.18 -10.67
CA MET A 79 16.13 8.57 -9.35
C MET A 79 17.19 9.32 -8.55
N VAL A 80 18.30 9.73 -9.20
CA VAL A 80 19.36 10.52 -8.57
C VAL A 80 18.85 11.90 -8.14
N LEU A 81 18.07 12.58 -8.98
CA LEU A 81 17.50 13.89 -8.63
C LEU A 81 16.58 13.80 -7.39
N ILE A 82 15.76 12.77 -7.30
CA ILE A 82 14.87 12.55 -6.15
C ILE A 82 15.69 12.22 -4.90
N PHE A 83 16.70 11.37 -5.02
CA PHE A 83 17.63 11.09 -3.93
C PHE A 83 18.28 12.38 -3.41
N MET A 84 18.85 13.19 -4.29
CA MET A 84 19.49 14.46 -3.94
C MET A 84 18.52 15.44 -3.30
N ALA A 85 17.28 15.52 -3.79
CA ALA A 85 16.23 16.36 -3.18
C ALA A 85 15.84 15.86 -1.77
N GLY A 86 15.77 14.54 -1.57
CA GLY A 86 15.53 13.92 -0.27
C GLY A 86 16.65 14.25 0.73
N VAL A 87 17.91 14.04 0.32
CA VAL A 87 19.09 14.37 1.14
C VAL A 87 19.14 15.86 1.46
N TRP A 88 18.96 16.73 0.47
CA TRP A 88 18.93 18.19 0.66
C TRP A 88 17.87 18.62 1.67
N ARG A 89 16.65 18.10 1.56
CA ARG A 89 15.56 18.37 2.49
C ARG A 89 15.87 17.85 3.90
N TYR A 90 16.43 16.65 4.02
CA TYR A 90 16.83 16.08 5.29
C TYR A 90 17.88 16.96 5.99
N VAL A 91 18.94 17.34 5.27
CA VAL A 91 19.98 18.25 5.77
C VAL A 91 19.38 19.60 6.19
N GLY A 92 18.48 20.16 5.38
CA GLY A 92 17.80 21.41 5.71
C GLY A 92 16.95 21.33 6.99
N ILE A 93 16.26 20.20 7.23
CA ILE A 93 15.53 19.97 8.49
C ILE A 93 16.49 19.95 9.68
N ARG A 94 17.63 19.26 9.55
CA ARG A 94 18.64 19.19 10.62
C ARG A 94 19.29 20.53 10.92
N MET A 95 19.63 21.31 9.89
CA MET A 95 20.16 22.65 10.07
C MET A 95 19.16 23.57 10.76
N ALA A 96 17.86 23.47 10.43
CA ALA A 96 16.81 24.23 11.08
C ALA A 96 16.60 23.82 12.55
N GLU A 97 16.69 22.52 12.88
CA GLU A 97 16.64 22.02 14.26
C GLU A 97 17.81 22.56 15.11
N GLN A 98 19.02 22.58 14.53
CA GLN A 98 20.21 23.14 15.19
C GLN A 98 20.11 24.66 15.39
N ALA A 99 19.60 25.40 14.41
CA ALA A 99 19.39 26.85 14.51
C ALA A 99 18.23 27.24 15.45
N GLY A 100 17.16 26.42 15.51
CA GLY A 100 16.03 26.65 16.43
C GLY A 100 16.38 26.42 17.90
N GLY A 101 17.32 25.51 18.18
CA GLY A 101 17.82 25.25 19.54
C GLY A 101 18.68 26.38 20.13
N THR A 102 19.21 27.29 19.30
CA THR A 102 20.02 28.44 19.75
C THR A 102 19.19 29.71 19.99
N GLY A 103 17.93 29.78 19.51
CA GLY A 103 17.06 30.95 19.61
C GLY A 103 16.20 31.07 20.89
N ALA A 104 16.11 30.01 21.71
CA ALA A 104 15.35 30.03 22.97
C ALA A 104 16.20 30.42 24.20
N ALA A 105 17.49 30.74 23.99
CA ALA A 105 18.42 31.17 25.04
C ALA A 105 18.52 32.71 25.10
N GLY A 106 17.37 33.39 25.09
CA GLY A 106 17.29 34.80 25.47
C GLY A 106 17.15 34.91 26.98
N THR A 107 18.19 35.41 27.64
CA THR A 107 18.24 35.82 29.06
C THR A 107 18.12 34.72 30.13
N THR A 108 19.25 34.07 30.45
CA THR A 108 19.87 34.00 31.80
C THR A 108 20.78 32.76 31.94
N GLY A 109 22.09 32.98 32.03
CA GLY A 109 23.06 32.08 32.66
C GLY A 109 23.58 30.86 31.88
N LEU A 110 24.90 30.65 32.00
CA LEU A 110 25.70 29.43 31.75
C LEU A 110 26.27 29.17 30.35
N ALA A 111 27.54 29.60 30.20
CA ALA A 111 28.55 29.10 29.26
C ALA A 111 28.88 27.59 29.39
N GLY A 112 28.21 26.85 30.29
CA GLY A 112 28.33 25.39 30.45
C GLY A 112 27.29 24.56 29.70
N ARG A 113 26.25 25.18 29.11
CA ARG A 113 25.18 24.46 28.39
C ARG A 113 25.41 24.29 26.90
N THR A 114 26.27 25.10 26.29
CA THR A 114 26.60 25.04 24.86
C THR A 114 27.36 23.76 24.49
N GLY A 115 28.36 23.36 25.30
CA GLY A 115 29.12 22.12 25.08
C GLY A 115 28.32 20.83 25.30
N LEU A 116 27.25 20.87 26.10
CA LEU A 116 26.36 19.72 26.31
C LEU A 116 25.41 19.53 25.12
N ALA A 117 24.86 20.62 24.59
CA ALA A 117 23.99 20.62 23.41
C ALA A 117 24.73 20.17 22.14
N GLU A 118 25.96 20.65 21.93
CA GLU A 118 26.83 20.20 20.82
C GLU A 118 27.20 18.73 20.95
N ARG A 119 27.50 18.25 22.17
CA ARG A 119 27.76 16.82 22.42
C ARG A 119 26.53 15.96 22.13
N THR A 120 25.32 16.37 22.52
CA THR A 120 24.10 15.60 22.24
C THR A 120 23.80 15.50 20.75
N VAL A 121 23.98 16.58 20.00
CA VAL A 121 23.77 16.58 18.53
C VAL A 121 24.79 15.71 17.81
N ALA A 122 26.06 15.77 18.21
CA ALA A 122 27.12 14.93 17.63
C ALA A 122 26.88 13.43 17.91
N VAL A 123 26.35 13.11 19.08
CA VAL A 123 25.98 11.74 19.46
C VAL A 123 24.79 11.25 18.63
N ASP A 124 23.76 12.07 18.43
CA ASP A 124 22.59 11.70 17.62
C ASP A 124 22.94 11.43 16.15
N ILE A 125 23.81 12.25 15.54
CA ILE A 125 24.28 12.05 14.17
C ILE A 125 25.05 10.72 14.05
N LYS A 126 25.93 10.41 15.01
CA LYS A 126 26.67 9.14 15.02
C LYS A 126 25.73 7.94 15.12
N TYR A 127 24.71 8.01 15.98
CA TYR A 127 23.71 6.93 16.09
C TYR A 127 22.91 6.75 14.80
N GLU A 128 22.61 7.82 14.07
CA GLU A 128 21.87 7.73 12.82
C GLU A 128 22.70 7.13 11.69
N ILE A 129 23.97 7.53 11.58
CA ILE A 129 24.90 6.91 10.64
C ILE A 129 25.07 5.42 10.96
N LEU A 130 25.22 5.05 12.24
CA LEU A 130 25.31 3.66 12.66
C LEU A 130 24.03 2.88 12.34
N THR A 131 22.86 3.46 12.62
CA THR A 131 21.55 2.83 12.33
C THR A 131 21.40 2.60 10.83
N PHE A 132 21.76 3.59 10.01
CA PHE A 132 21.74 3.46 8.54
C PHE A 132 22.72 2.38 8.07
N ALA A 133 23.95 2.36 8.56
CA ALA A 133 24.95 1.37 8.17
C ALA A 133 24.53 -0.06 8.55
N VAL A 134 23.99 -0.26 9.75
CA VAL A 134 23.45 -1.56 10.20
C VAL A 134 22.25 -1.96 9.34
N ALA A 135 21.30 -1.05 9.10
CA ALA A 135 20.13 -1.34 8.26
C ALA A 135 20.54 -1.70 6.83
N LEU A 136 21.52 -0.99 6.27
CA LEU A 136 22.07 -1.27 4.94
C LEU A 136 22.73 -2.66 4.87
N ALA A 137 23.52 -3.02 5.89
CA ALA A 137 24.15 -4.34 5.98
C ALA A 137 23.11 -5.47 6.10
N VAL A 138 22.07 -5.25 6.91
CA VAL A 138 20.95 -6.20 7.05
C VAL A 138 20.21 -6.37 5.73
N VAL A 139 19.85 -5.27 5.06
CA VAL A 139 19.14 -5.32 3.77
C VAL A 139 19.99 -5.98 2.70
N PHE A 140 21.31 -5.71 2.66
CA PHE A 140 22.23 -6.40 1.76
C PHE A 140 22.22 -7.91 2.02
N ALA A 141 22.41 -8.35 3.26
CA ALA A 141 22.43 -9.76 3.63
C ALA A 141 21.10 -10.48 3.32
N VAL A 142 19.98 -9.85 3.69
CA VAL A 142 18.64 -10.37 3.39
C VAL A 142 18.38 -10.43 1.89
N SER A 143 18.78 -9.40 1.14
CA SER A 143 18.63 -9.38 -0.32
C SER A 143 19.42 -10.52 -0.97
N VAL A 144 20.66 -10.78 -0.52
CA VAL A 144 21.44 -11.93 -1.00
C VAL A 144 20.67 -13.23 -0.78
N LEU A 145 20.13 -13.47 0.43
CA LEU A 145 19.37 -14.68 0.73
C LEU A 145 18.11 -14.82 -0.14
N LEU A 146 17.35 -13.73 -0.33
CA LEU A 146 16.10 -13.76 -1.08
C LEU A 146 16.31 -13.85 -2.59
N CYS A 147 17.38 -13.26 -3.13
CA CYS A 147 17.70 -13.33 -4.55
C CYS A 147 18.30 -14.70 -4.95
N CYS A 148 18.74 -15.52 -4.00
CA CYS A 148 19.15 -16.91 -4.25
C CYS A 148 17.99 -17.86 -4.62
N ASN A 149 16.76 -17.33 -4.73
CA ASN A 149 15.56 -18.06 -5.14
C ASN A 149 15.28 -19.33 -4.31
N ILE A 150 15.47 -19.24 -2.99
CA ILE A 150 15.25 -20.34 -2.04
C ILE A 150 13.74 -20.67 -1.90
N LEU A 151 12.86 -19.75 -2.31
CA LEU A 151 11.41 -19.86 -2.17
C LEU A 151 10.75 -20.12 -3.53
N ASP A 152 9.79 -21.05 -3.55
CA ASP A 152 9.01 -21.34 -4.77
C ASP A 152 8.12 -20.17 -5.19
N VAL A 153 8.23 -19.80 -6.46
CA VAL A 153 7.38 -18.82 -7.14
C VAL A 153 6.39 -19.53 -8.05
N VAL A 154 5.19 -18.96 -8.18
CA VAL A 154 4.21 -19.42 -9.18
C VAL A 154 4.17 -18.40 -10.32
N VAL A 155 4.12 -18.91 -11.55
CA VAL A 155 4.02 -18.15 -12.80
C VAL A 155 2.81 -18.67 -13.57
N ASP A 156 2.00 -17.77 -14.10
CA ASP A 156 0.90 -18.13 -14.99
C ASP A 156 0.95 -17.35 -16.31
N ASN A 157 -0.10 -17.50 -17.13
CA ASN A 157 -0.22 -16.78 -18.39
C ASN A 157 -0.20 -15.25 -18.17
N ASP A 158 -0.92 -14.73 -17.17
CA ASP A 158 -0.91 -13.31 -16.85
C ASP A 158 0.49 -12.82 -16.47
N THR A 159 1.27 -13.64 -15.76
CA THR A 159 2.69 -13.39 -15.49
C THR A 159 3.51 -13.22 -16.77
N PHE A 160 3.44 -14.17 -17.70
CA PHE A 160 4.24 -14.08 -18.92
C PHE A 160 3.85 -12.89 -19.81
N TYR A 161 2.56 -12.61 -19.93
CA TYR A 161 2.08 -11.57 -20.84
C TYR A 161 2.19 -10.17 -20.24
N TYR A 162 1.66 -9.94 -19.03
CA TYR A 162 1.62 -8.61 -18.42
C TYR A 162 2.88 -8.23 -17.65
N PHE A 163 3.68 -9.22 -17.23
CA PHE A 163 4.76 -9.02 -16.27
C PHE A 163 6.13 -9.55 -16.76
N SER A 164 6.21 -9.95 -18.03
CA SER A 164 7.46 -10.20 -18.74
C SER A 164 7.45 -9.54 -20.13
N THR A 165 6.56 -9.99 -21.03
CA THR A 165 6.52 -9.51 -22.42
C THR A 165 6.24 -8.01 -22.55
N PHE A 166 5.20 -7.52 -21.86
CA PHE A 166 4.84 -6.10 -21.95
C PHE A 166 5.89 -5.15 -21.31
N PRO A 167 6.43 -5.44 -20.10
CA PRO A 167 7.53 -4.67 -19.54
C PRO A 167 8.77 -4.64 -20.42
N GLU A 168 9.15 -5.76 -21.04
CA GLU A 168 10.25 -5.82 -22.00
C GLU A 168 10.00 -4.89 -23.18
N ALA A 169 8.80 -4.95 -23.76
CA ALA A 169 8.40 -4.08 -24.86
C ALA A 169 8.42 -2.59 -24.47
N ILE A 170 8.01 -2.24 -23.25
CA ILE A 170 8.09 -0.85 -22.75
C ILE A 170 9.55 -0.37 -22.70
N VAL A 171 10.47 -1.21 -22.22
CA VAL A 171 11.90 -0.85 -22.09
C VAL A 171 12.57 -0.78 -23.45
N HIS A 172 12.27 -1.72 -24.36
CA HIS A 172 12.80 -1.73 -25.71
C HIS A 172 12.37 -0.49 -26.50
N GLU A 173 11.08 -0.15 -26.46
CA GLU A 173 10.53 1.01 -27.19
C GLU A 173 10.77 2.35 -26.49
N GLY A 174 11.01 2.31 -25.17
CA GLY A 174 11.20 3.49 -24.34
C GLY A 174 9.97 4.40 -24.24
N ARG A 175 8.78 3.94 -24.61
CA ARG A 175 7.53 4.73 -24.57
C ARG A 175 6.29 3.85 -24.71
N TYR A 176 5.13 4.39 -24.32
CA TYR A 176 3.84 3.79 -24.69
C TYR A 176 3.51 4.00 -26.16
N LEU A 177 3.05 2.92 -26.80
CA LEU A 177 2.68 2.86 -28.20
C LEU A 177 1.23 2.41 -28.36
N LYS A 178 0.59 2.83 -29.45
CA LYS A 178 -0.84 2.58 -29.70
C LYS A 178 -1.17 1.09 -29.80
N TYR A 179 -0.27 0.28 -30.36
CA TYR A 179 -0.48 -1.16 -30.53
C TYR A 179 -0.30 -1.97 -29.24
N PHE A 180 0.07 -1.33 -28.13
CA PHE A 180 -0.05 -1.91 -26.79
C PHE A 180 -1.46 -1.79 -26.24
N ASP A 181 -2.48 -1.72 -27.10
CA ASP A 181 -3.83 -1.30 -26.76
C ASP A 181 -4.44 -2.11 -25.62
N THR A 182 -4.42 -3.43 -25.74
CA THR A 182 -4.94 -4.39 -24.79
C THR A 182 -4.20 -4.26 -23.46
N PHE A 183 -2.88 -4.13 -23.47
CA PHE A 183 -2.09 -3.94 -22.24
C PHE A 183 -2.42 -2.64 -21.52
N LEU A 184 -2.59 -1.55 -22.27
CA LEU A 184 -2.91 -0.24 -21.72
C LEU A 184 -4.33 -0.16 -21.14
N THR A 185 -5.22 -1.09 -21.50
CA THR A 185 -6.61 -1.09 -21.03
C THR A 185 -6.98 -2.25 -20.11
N ASP A 186 -6.21 -3.36 -20.13
CA ASP A 186 -6.52 -4.59 -19.37
C ASP A 186 -5.58 -4.84 -18.19
N ALA A 187 -4.38 -4.25 -18.21
CA ALA A 187 -3.50 -4.20 -17.06
C ALA A 187 -3.47 -2.81 -16.44
N ALA A 188 -3.17 -2.76 -15.15
CA ALA A 188 -2.91 -1.50 -14.47
C ALA A 188 -1.46 -1.07 -14.72
N PRO A 189 -1.22 0.22 -15.01
CA PRO A 189 0.06 0.65 -15.61
C PRO A 189 1.24 0.47 -14.67
N ILE A 190 1.10 0.80 -13.38
CA ILE A 190 2.20 0.68 -12.42
C ILE A 190 2.57 -0.78 -12.19
N GLY A 191 1.59 -1.70 -12.26
CA GLY A 191 1.83 -3.14 -12.19
C GLY A 191 2.92 -3.55 -13.18
N SER A 192 2.73 -3.25 -14.47
CA SER A 192 3.72 -3.55 -15.52
C SER A 192 5.07 -2.84 -15.34
N ILE A 193 5.07 -1.62 -14.80
CA ILE A 193 6.29 -0.82 -14.63
C ILE A 193 7.21 -1.41 -13.57
N VAL A 194 6.68 -1.98 -12.48
CA VAL A 194 7.49 -2.69 -11.49
C VAL A 194 8.31 -3.81 -12.15
N TYR A 195 7.75 -4.45 -13.17
CA TYR A 195 8.42 -5.53 -13.91
C TYR A 195 9.33 -5.03 -15.03
N THR A 196 9.49 -3.71 -15.21
CA THR A 196 10.51 -3.16 -16.13
C THR A 196 11.90 -3.12 -15.48
N VAL A 197 11.99 -3.27 -14.15
CA VAL A 197 13.26 -3.22 -13.41
C VAL A 197 14.29 -4.23 -13.93
N PRO A 198 13.97 -5.52 -14.14
CA PRO A 198 14.93 -6.51 -14.63
C PRO A 198 15.51 -6.11 -16.00
N TYR A 199 14.65 -5.63 -16.90
CA TYR A 199 15.03 -5.22 -18.26
C TYR A 199 15.86 -3.93 -18.30
N ILE A 200 15.62 -2.98 -17.39
CA ILE A 200 16.42 -1.74 -17.31
C ILE A 200 17.81 -1.99 -16.74
N PHE A 201 17.91 -2.84 -15.71
CA PHE A 201 19.13 -3.03 -14.93
C PHE A 201 19.88 -4.32 -15.26
N GLY A 202 19.35 -5.15 -16.16
CA GLY A 202 20.03 -6.31 -16.72
C GLY A 202 20.04 -7.53 -15.81
N PHE A 203 18.87 -7.91 -15.28
CA PHE A 203 18.68 -9.18 -14.55
C PHE A 203 17.41 -9.90 -14.99
N GLY A 204 17.28 -11.19 -14.65
CA GLY A 204 16.27 -12.07 -15.27
C GLY A 204 14.85 -11.98 -14.72
N GLU A 205 14.65 -11.58 -13.46
CA GLU A 205 13.36 -11.73 -12.77
C GLU A 205 13.22 -10.81 -11.54
N THR A 206 12.00 -10.53 -11.07
CA THR A 206 11.74 -9.64 -9.92
C THR A 206 11.57 -10.37 -8.57
N PHE A 207 11.95 -11.64 -8.46
CA PHE A 207 11.68 -12.45 -7.26
C PHE A 207 12.21 -11.84 -5.97
N GLY A 208 13.48 -11.44 -5.98
CA GLY A 208 14.10 -10.80 -4.82
C GLY A 208 13.38 -9.52 -4.39
N LEU A 209 12.87 -8.72 -5.34
CA LEU A 209 12.11 -7.52 -5.05
C LEU A 209 10.76 -7.83 -4.40
N GLN A 210 10.06 -8.85 -4.91
CA GLN A 210 8.77 -9.27 -4.38
C GLN A 210 8.91 -9.85 -2.97
N TYR A 211 9.87 -10.75 -2.77
CA TYR A 211 10.12 -11.34 -1.46
C TYR A 211 10.56 -10.33 -0.42
N LEU A 212 11.35 -9.32 -0.81
CA LEU A 212 11.72 -8.26 0.10
C LEU A 212 10.50 -7.39 0.47
N LEU A 213 9.62 -7.08 -0.49
CA LEU A 213 8.37 -6.37 -0.22
C LEU A 213 7.42 -7.17 0.69
N ASP A 214 7.33 -8.48 0.51
CA ASP A 214 6.52 -9.36 1.35
C ASP A 214 7.08 -9.44 2.78
N LEU A 215 8.41 -9.48 2.93
CA LEU A 215 9.06 -9.38 4.24
C LEU A 215 8.75 -8.04 4.91
N ASP A 216 8.87 -6.92 4.18
CA ASP A 216 8.54 -5.60 4.69
C ASP A 216 7.06 -5.49 5.08
N LEU A 217 6.14 -6.09 4.30
CA LEU A 217 4.73 -6.16 4.67
C LEU A 217 4.54 -6.85 6.02
N LEU A 218 5.17 -8.01 6.24
CA LEU A 218 5.07 -8.74 7.51
C LEU A 218 5.68 -7.96 8.67
N LEU A 219 6.82 -7.30 8.47
CA LEU A 219 7.46 -6.48 9.49
C LEU A 219 6.63 -5.23 9.83
N VAL A 220 6.08 -4.56 8.82
CA VAL A 220 5.16 -3.43 8.99
C VAL A 220 3.88 -3.88 9.69
N PHE A 221 3.33 -5.03 9.33
CA PHE A 221 2.16 -5.61 9.99
C PHE A 221 2.42 -5.82 11.49
N ALA A 222 3.53 -6.48 11.83
CA ALA A 222 3.92 -6.74 13.21
C ALA A 222 4.14 -5.43 13.99
N TRP A 223 4.88 -4.49 13.40
CA TRP A 223 5.18 -3.20 14.00
C TRP A 223 3.93 -2.35 14.24
N ALA A 224 3.02 -2.32 13.27
CA ALA A 224 1.77 -1.58 13.37
C ALA A 224 0.85 -2.16 14.44
N LEU A 225 0.71 -3.49 14.48
CA LEU A 225 -0.10 -4.17 15.48
C LEU A 225 0.45 -3.92 16.89
N TYR A 226 1.76 -4.08 17.07
CA TYR A 226 2.45 -3.77 18.32
C TYR A 226 2.20 -2.32 18.75
N GLY A 227 2.44 -1.37 17.84
CA GLY A 227 2.30 0.06 18.12
C GLY A 227 0.88 0.46 18.49
N MET A 228 -0.14 -0.12 17.84
CA MET A 228 -1.54 0.17 18.15
C MET A 228 -1.99 -0.44 19.48
N ILE A 229 -1.51 -1.65 19.83
CA ILE A 229 -1.82 -2.27 21.12
C ILE A 229 -1.14 -1.52 22.27
N VAL A 230 0.16 -1.23 22.17
CA VAL A 230 0.91 -0.52 23.23
C VAL A 230 0.35 0.88 23.44
N LYS A 231 0.00 1.61 22.37
CA LYS A 231 -0.61 2.93 22.51
C LYS A 231 -1.91 2.89 23.30
N LYS A 232 -2.72 1.85 23.13
CA LYS A 232 -4.02 1.72 23.80
C LYS A 232 -3.90 1.33 25.27
N TYR A 233 -3.05 0.35 25.57
CA TYR A 233 -2.99 -0.26 26.89
C TYR A 233 -1.81 0.19 27.75
N GLY A 234 -0.96 1.06 27.21
CA GLY A 234 0.26 1.51 27.86
C GLY A 234 1.34 0.43 27.94
N ASP A 235 2.43 0.79 28.61
CA ASP A 235 3.66 0.00 28.65
C ASP A 235 3.51 -1.32 29.43
N ALA A 236 2.51 -1.43 30.30
CA ALA A 236 2.25 -2.61 31.13
C ALA A 236 1.93 -3.87 30.30
N LEU A 237 1.44 -3.72 29.07
CA LEU A 237 1.06 -4.83 28.18
C LEU A 237 2.03 -5.03 27.01
N LYS A 238 3.25 -4.47 27.08
CA LYS A 238 4.28 -4.61 26.02
C LYS A 238 4.57 -6.06 25.63
N VAL A 239 4.77 -6.94 26.61
CA VAL A 239 5.07 -8.36 26.33
C VAL A 239 3.90 -9.03 25.60
N ARG A 240 2.66 -8.78 26.05
CA ARG A 240 1.46 -9.27 25.36
C ARG A 240 1.35 -8.71 23.95
N ALA A 241 1.63 -7.43 23.75
CA ALA A 241 1.62 -6.79 22.43
C ALA A 241 2.64 -7.43 21.48
N ILE A 242 3.85 -7.75 21.97
CA ILE A 242 4.87 -8.47 21.21
C ILE A 242 4.37 -9.87 20.85
N CYS A 243 3.87 -10.65 21.83
CA CYS A 243 3.38 -12.00 21.59
C CYS A 243 2.21 -12.02 20.58
N VAL A 244 1.23 -11.13 20.75
CA VAL A 244 0.08 -11.02 19.84
C VAL A 244 0.55 -10.65 18.43
N SER A 245 1.46 -9.69 18.32
CA SER A 245 1.99 -9.25 17.02
C SER A 245 2.77 -10.37 16.34
N ALA A 246 3.62 -11.09 17.07
CA ALA A 246 4.40 -12.21 16.56
C ALA A 246 3.50 -13.38 16.11
N VAL A 247 2.58 -13.83 16.96
CA VAL A 247 1.67 -14.95 16.65
C VAL A 247 0.76 -14.62 15.47
N THR A 248 0.21 -13.40 15.42
CA THR A 248 -0.66 -12.97 14.31
C THR A 248 0.12 -12.88 13.00
N THR A 249 1.34 -12.34 13.05
CA THR A 249 2.20 -12.24 11.86
C THR A 249 2.60 -13.63 11.37
N LEU A 250 2.92 -14.55 12.27
CA LEU A 250 3.21 -15.95 11.94
C LEU A 250 2.00 -16.63 11.31
N PHE A 251 0.80 -16.42 11.86
CA PHE A 251 -0.44 -16.91 11.27
C PHE A 251 -0.65 -16.37 9.85
N LEU A 252 -0.45 -15.07 9.63
CA LEU A 252 -0.54 -14.47 8.30
C LEU A 252 0.48 -15.10 7.33
N ALA A 253 1.75 -15.14 7.73
CA ALA A 253 2.87 -15.62 6.93
C ALA A 253 2.75 -17.11 6.55
N THR A 254 2.08 -17.92 7.38
CA THR A 254 1.86 -19.35 7.13
C THR A 254 0.50 -19.67 6.49
N SER A 255 -0.39 -18.68 6.37
CA SER A 255 -1.71 -18.89 5.80
C SER A 255 -1.65 -19.13 4.28
N THR A 256 -2.34 -20.15 3.80
CA THR A 256 -2.43 -20.46 2.36
C THR A 256 -2.96 -19.27 1.57
N ALA A 257 -3.91 -18.52 2.14
CA ALA A 257 -4.53 -17.36 1.50
C ALA A 257 -3.52 -16.23 1.22
N TYR A 258 -2.65 -15.94 2.19
CA TYR A 258 -1.55 -15.00 2.01
C TYR A 258 -0.50 -15.54 1.03
N LEU A 259 -0.01 -16.77 1.27
CA LEU A 259 1.06 -17.37 0.49
C LEU A 259 0.69 -17.52 -0.99
N THR A 260 -0.57 -17.82 -1.31
CA THR A 260 -1.04 -17.91 -2.70
C THR A 260 -0.87 -16.59 -3.44
N THR A 261 -1.10 -15.46 -2.76
CA THR A 261 -0.94 -14.12 -3.37
C THR A 261 0.53 -13.70 -3.37
N ALA A 262 1.22 -13.88 -2.24
CA ALA A 262 2.62 -13.50 -2.05
C ALA A 262 3.57 -14.25 -2.98
N LYS A 263 3.31 -15.54 -3.28
CA LYS A 263 4.14 -16.33 -4.21
C LYS A 263 3.87 -16.05 -5.68
N TRP A 264 2.81 -15.33 -6.02
CA TRP A 264 2.43 -15.17 -7.42
C TRP A 264 3.02 -13.91 -8.01
N ILE A 265 3.70 -14.02 -9.15
CA ILE A 265 4.21 -12.85 -9.87
C ILE A 265 3.06 -12.10 -10.53
N MET A 266 2.38 -11.25 -9.77
CA MET A 266 1.33 -10.40 -10.29
C MET A 266 1.23 -9.09 -9.51
N ALA A 267 0.64 -8.09 -10.15
CA ALA A 267 0.30 -6.82 -9.50
C ALA A 267 -0.61 -6.97 -8.25
N GLY A 268 -1.27 -8.12 -8.06
CA GLY A 268 -2.03 -8.44 -6.85
C GLY A 268 -1.18 -8.45 -5.57
N ALA A 269 0.02 -9.03 -5.60
CA ALA A 269 0.93 -9.09 -4.46
C ALA A 269 1.36 -7.69 -4.02
N TYR A 270 1.84 -6.88 -4.99
CA TYR A 270 2.21 -5.48 -4.74
C TYR A 270 1.01 -4.67 -4.25
N PHE A 271 -0.16 -4.83 -4.85
CA PHE A 271 -1.37 -4.11 -4.43
C PHE A 271 -1.77 -4.42 -2.99
N MET A 272 -1.73 -5.70 -2.61
CA MET A 272 -1.98 -6.14 -1.23
C MET A 272 -1.05 -5.40 -0.25
N SER A 273 0.26 -5.41 -0.53
CA SER A 273 1.27 -4.79 0.34
C SER A 273 1.10 -3.27 0.42
N TYR A 274 1.01 -2.57 -0.72
CA TYR A 274 0.89 -1.11 -0.72
C TYR A 274 -0.46 -0.63 -0.18
N TYR A 275 -1.58 -1.34 -0.43
CA TYR A 275 -2.88 -0.95 0.13
C TYR A 275 -2.85 -1.01 1.65
N PHE A 276 -2.32 -2.10 2.22
CA PHE A 276 -2.18 -2.26 3.66
C PHE A 276 -1.27 -1.17 4.27
N MET A 277 -0.08 -0.98 3.70
CA MET A 277 0.88 0.03 4.17
C MET A 277 0.30 1.45 4.10
N THR A 278 -0.42 1.79 3.02
CA THR A 278 -1.09 3.09 2.86
C THR A 278 -2.14 3.33 3.96
N ALA A 279 -2.95 2.30 4.25
CA ALA A 279 -3.98 2.39 5.29
C ALA A 279 -3.36 2.55 6.69
N VAL A 280 -2.31 1.77 6.99
CA VAL A 280 -1.61 1.81 8.28
C VAL A 280 -0.92 3.15 8.50
N ILE A 281 -0.06 3.61 7.59
CA ILE A 281 0.59 4.93 7.72
C ILE A 281 -0.47 6.04 7.81
N GLY A 282 -1.56 5.90 7.04
CA GLY A 282 -2.65 6.85 7.01
C GLY A 282 -3.31 7.06 8.37
N ILE A 283 -3.43 6.02 9.20
CA ILE A 283 -4.16 6.06 10.47
C ILE A 283 -3.25 6.10 11.72
N MET A 284 -1.94 5.82 11.60
CA MET A 284 -1.03 5.78 12.74
C MET A 284 -0.96 7.13 13.49
N PRO A 285 -1.43 7.22 14.75
CA PRO A 285 -1.62 8.51 15.41
C PRO A 285 -0.40 8.98 16.21
N GLY A 286 -0.10 10.28 16.18
CA GLY A 286 0.91 10.93 17.05
C GLY A 286 2.29 11.16 16.42
N ARG A 287 2.38 11.22 15.09
CA ARG A 287 3.65 11.44 14.36
C ARG A 287 3.51 12.56 13.35
N ARG A 288 4.64 13.19 12.98
CA ARG A 288 4.71 14.06 11.81
C ARG A 288 4.31 13.22 10.60
N LYS A 289 3.29 13.66 9.87
CA LYS A 289 2.74 12.86 8.78
C LYS A 289 3.72 12.83 7.62
N PRO A 290 4.10 11.64 7.12
CA PRO A 290 5.05 11.53 6.03
C PRO A 290 4.35 11.76 4.69
N TYR A 291 4.00 13.02 4.42
CA TYR A 291 3.16 13.39 3.27
C TYR A 291 3.72 12.89 1.94
N ALA A 292 5.04 12.96 1.71
CA ALA A 292 5.62 12.51 0.45
C ALA A 292 5.47 10.99 0.25
N VAL A 293 5.68 10.20 1.30
CA VAL A 293 5.48 8.74 1.26
C VAL A 293 4.00 8.40 1.08
N LEU A 294 3.09 9.08 1.78
CA LEU A 294 1.64 8.89 1.61
C LEU A 294 1.16 9.24 0.19
N ILE A 295 1.67 10.32 -0.40
CA ILE A 295 1.38 10.70 -1.79
C ILE A 295 1.82 9.57 -2.73
N LEU A 296 3.06 9.13 -2.63
CA LEU A 296 3.60 8.06 -3.48
C LEU A 296 2.81 6.77 -3.31
N PHE A 297 2.56 6.34 -2.08
CA PHE A 297 1.83 5.12 -1.79
C PHE A 297 0.39 5.19 -2.28
N SER A 298 -0.30 6.32 -2.12
CA SER A 298 -1.66 6.49 -2.64
C SER A 298 -1.73 6.35 -4.17
N VAL A 299 -0.76 6.94 -4.89
CA VAL A 299 -0.67 6.82 -6.36
C VAL A 299 -0.28 5.40 -6.77
N MET A 300 0.72 4.82 -6.09
CA MET A 300 1.18 3.45 -6.29
C MET A 300 0.00 2.47 -6.17
N THR A 301 -0.71 2.52 -5.04
CA THR A 301 -1.88 1.68 -4.79
C THR A 301 -2.98 1.92 -5.83
N ALA A 302 -3.30 3.18 -6.13
CA ALA A 302 -4.37 3.50 -7.08
C ALA A 302 -4.12 2.94 -8.49
N MET A 303 -2.86 2.92 -8.93
CA MET A 303 -2.46 2.55 -10.30
C MET A 303 -1.87 1.13 -10.43
N LEU A 304 -1.71 0.40 -9.32
CA LEU A 304 -1.24 -1.00 -9.31
C LEU A 304 -2.30 -1.99 -9.79
N ARG A 305 -3.59 -1.64 -9.64
CA ARG A 305 -4.71 -2.44 -10.11
C ARG A 305 -5.79 -1.56 -10.71
N GLN A 306 -6.62 -2.14 -11.57
CA GLN A 306 -7.68 -1.40 -12.24
C GLN A 306 -8.79 -0.98 -11.27
N GLU A 307 -9.02 -1.78 -10.23
CA GLU A 307 -9.94 -1.45 -9.12
C GLU A 307 -9.29 -0.51 -8.09
N GLY A 308 -7.98 -0.25 -8.21
CA GLY A 308 -7.17 0.44 -7.20
C GLY A 308 -7.67 1.84 -6.89
N VAL A 309 -8.06 2.63 -7.90
CA VAL A 309 -8.57 3.99 -7.69
C VAL A 309 -9.80 3.98 -6.79
N ILE A 310 -10.76 3.08 -7.04
CA ILE A 310 -12.00 2.99 -6.25
C ILE A 310 -11.68 2.59 -4.80
N LEU A 311 -10.77 1.64 -4.60
CA LEU A 311 -10.37 1.19 -3.27
C LEU A 311 -9.60 2.27 -2.49
N VAL A 312 -8.84 3.14 -3.18
CA VAL A 312 -8.19 4.30 -2.56
C VAL A 312 -9.21 5.39 -2.24
N LEU A 313 -10.21 5.65 -3.09
CA LEU A 313 -11.31 6.57 -2.77
C LEU A 313 -12.08 6.12 -1.52
N LEU A 314 -12.32 4.81 -1.40
CA LEU A 314 -12.91 4.23 -0.21
C LEU A 314 -12.07 4.50 1.04
N LEU A 315 -10.75 4.30 0.95
CA LEU A 315 -9.82 4.62 2.03
C LEU A 315 -9.90 6.11 2.41
N ILE A 316 -9.95 7.02 1.42
CA ILE A 316 -10.06 8.47 1.66
C ILE A 316 -11.35 8.81 2.41
N VAL A 317 -12.49 8.24 2.01
CA VAL A 317 -13.78 8.47 2.67
C VAL A 317 -13.74 7.95 4.11
N LEU A 318 -13.16 6.78 4.36
CA LEU A 318 -13.02 6.27 5.72
C LEU A 318 -12.05 7.10 6.58
N LEU A 319 -10.93 7.55 6.01
CA LEU A 319 -10.00 8.47 6.69
C LEU A 319 -10.66 9.82 7.00
N SER A 320 -11.64 10.23 6.18
CA SER A 320 -12.39 11.47 6.39
C SER A 320 -13.28 11.44 7.64
N ALA A 321 -13.64 10.24 8.13
CA ALA A 321 -14.42 10.07 9.35
C ALA A 321 -13.64 10.49 10.60
N GLY A 322 -12.32 10.30 10.60
CA GLY A 322 -11.44 10.72 11.68
C GLY A 322 -11.08 12.20 11.61
N GLU A 323 -10.54 12.72 12.72
CA GLU A 323 -10.02 14.10 12.81
C GLU A 323 -8.54 14.22 12.51
N LEU A 324 -7.90 13.09 12.14
CA LEU A 324 -6.46 13.01 11.89
C LEU A 324 -6.02 14.03 10.84
N TYR A 325 -6.80 14.26 9.77
CA TYR A 325 -6.43 15.15 8.66
C TYR A 325 -7.30 16.39 8.59
N SER A 326 -6.67 17.54 8.31
CA SER A 326 -7.40 18.70 7.80
C SER A 326 -7.93 18.43 6.39
N ASP A 327 -8.93 19.21 5.95
CA ASP A 327 -9.53 19.03 4.62
C ASP A 327 -8.51 19.30 3.51
N ARG A 328 -7.63 20.29 3.73
CA ARG A 328 -6.52 20.59 2.83
C ARG A 328 -5.53 19.43 2.75
N GLU A 329 -5.17 18.84 3.88
CA GLU A 329 -4.23 17.71 3.91
C GLU A 329 -4.81 16.49 3.19
N LEU A 330 -6.05 16.11 3.48
CA LEU A 330 -6.69 14.95 2.84
C LEU A 330 -6.80 15.16 1.32
N PHE A 331 -7.13 16.39 0.89
CA PHE A 331 -7.21 16.75 -0.52
C PHE A 331 -5.85 16.74 -1.22
N LEU A 332 -4.82 17.37 -0.64
CA LEU A 332 -3.48 17.48 -1.24
C LEU A 332 -2.69 16.17 -1.23
N VAL A 333 -2.87 15.34 -0.19
CA VAL A 333 -2.08 14.12 0.00
C VAL A 333 -2.67 12.94 -0.78
N TYR A 334 -3.99 12.86 -0.88
CA TYR A 334 -4.66 11.71 -1.49
C TYR A 334 -5.44 12.06 -2.76
N VAL A 335 -6.34 13.05 -2.71
CA VAL A 335 -7.26 13.30 -3.83
C VAL A 335 -6.53 13.84 -5.07
N ILE A 336 -5.75 14.92 -4.92
CA ILE A 336 -5.04 15.54 -6.06
C ILE A 336 -4.08 14.55 -6.73
N PRO A 337 -3.17 13.87 -6.00
CA PRO A 337 -2.21 12.97 -6.64
C PRO A 337 -2.89 11.84 -7.41
N VAL A 338 -3.91 11.21 -6.83
CA VAL A 338 -4.68 10.15 -7.49
C VAL A 338 -5.43 10.69 -8.71
N PHE A 339 -6.03 11.87 -8.62
CA PHE A 339 -6.69 12.53 -9.76
C PHE A 339 -5.71 12.79 -10.89
N LEU A 340 -4.58 13.45 -10.59
CA LEU A 340 -3.58 13.82 -11.59
C LEU A 340 -2.97 12.60 -12.26
N ALA A 341 -2.59 11.58 -11.49
CA ALA A 341 -2.07 10.32 -12.03
C ALA A 341 -3.09 9.69 -12.99
N SER A 342 -4.32 9.44 -12.50
CA SER A 342 -5.39 8.82 -13.30
C SER A 342 -5.69 9.63 -14.57
N ALA A 343 -5.85 10.95 -14.44
CA ALA A 343 -6.19 11.83 -15.54
C ALA A 343 -5.08 11.85 -16.60
N LEU A 344 -3.82 11.95 -16.17
CA LEU A 344 -2.67 11.96 -17.07
C LEU A 344 -2.60 10.68 -17.89
N TYR A 345 -2.79 9.52 -17.26
CA TYR A 345 -2.83 8.24 -17.95
C TYR A 345 -4.01 8.13 -18.92
N TYR A 346 -5.21 8.52 -18.50
CA TYR A 346 -6.40 8.44 -19.38
C TYR A 346 -6.29 9.39 -20.57
N VAL A 347 -5.75 10.60 -20.39
CA VAL A 347 -5.45 11.52 -21.49
C VAL A 347 -4.42 10.89 -22.44
N ARG A 348 -3.33 10.32 -21.90
CA ARG A 348 -2.30 9.68 -22.72
C ARG A 348 -2.86 8.53 -23.56
N VAL A 349 -3.60 7.61 -22.94
CA VAL A 349 -4.12 6.40 -23.60
C VAL A 349 -5.24 6.75 -24.60
N PHE A 350 -6.25 7.50 -24.18
CA PHE A 350 -7.47 7.66 -24.97
C PHE A 350 -7.47 8.86 -25.91
N TYR A 351 -6.74 9.93 -25.58
CA TYR A 351 -6.72 11.16 -26.36
C TYR A 351 -5.46 11.28 -27.22
N ILE A 352 -4.28 11.05 -26.64
CA ILE A 352 -3.00 11.16 -27.36
C ILE A 352 -2.75 9.93 -28.23
N LEU A 353 -2.73 8.72 -27.65
CA LEU A 353 -2.48 7.48 -28.38
C LEU A 353 -3.71 6.98 -29.15
N LYS A 354 -4.91 7.48 -28.82
CA LYS A 354 -6.19 7.10 -29.43
C LYS A 354 -6.38 5.57 -29.44
N VAL A 355 -6.06 4.94 -28.32
CA VAL A 355 -6.23 3.50 -28.09
C VAL A 355 -7.72 3.16 -28.10
N ALA A 356 -8.08 2.11 -28.87
CA ALA A 356 -9.45 1.63 -29.05
C ALA A 356 -9.43 0.10 -29.29
N PRO A 357 -9.19 -0.70 -28.24
CA PRO A 357 -9.10 -2.15 -28.36
C PRO A 357 -10.50 -2.78 -28.55
N LEU A 358 -10.52 -3.97 -29.14
CA LEU A 358 -11.73 -4.78 -29.34
C LEU A 358 -12.34 -5.26 -28.01
N TYR A 359 -11.48 -5.59 -27.04
CA TYR A 359 -11.84 -5.97 -25.68
C TYR A 359 -11.07 -5.08 -24.72
N ALA A 360 -11.78 -4.46 -23.77
CA ALA A 360 -11.16 -3.58 -22.77
C ALA A 360 -11.88 -3.63 -21.44
N PHE A 361 -11.12 -3.89 -20.38
CA PHE A 361 -11.57 -3.63 -19.03
C PHE A 361 -11.75 -2.11 -18.80
N LEU A 362 -10.77 -1.30 -19.19
CA LEU A 362 -10.83 0.16 -19.10
C LEU A 362 -11.26 0.77 -20.45
N THR A 363 -12.45 1.36 -20.48
CA THR A 363 -12.96 2.11 -21.65
C THR A 363 -12.96 3.61 -21.36
N LYS A 364 -13.08 4.44 -22.41
CA LYS A 364 -13.23 5.90 -22.27
C LYS A 364 -14.36 6.29 -21.30
N GLY A 365 -15.51 5.62 -21.40
CA GLY A 365 -16.64 5.85 -20.50
C GLY A 365 -16.33 5.50 -19.05
N LYS A 366 -15.72 4.32 -18.80
CA LYS A 366 -15.31 3.91 -17.45
C LYS A 366 -14.26 4.86 -16.86
N ALA A 367 -13.30 5.30 -17.67
CA ALA A 367 -12.28 6.28 -17.26
C ALA A 367 -12.91 7.61 -16.81
N LEU A 368 -13.89 8.12 -17.56
CA LEU A 368 -14.64 9.32 -17.17
C LEU A 368 -15.42 9.14 -15.87
N ILE A 369 -16.07 7.99 -15.69
CA ILE A 369 -16.78 7.66 -14.44
C ILE A 369 -15.81 7.63 -13.25
N ILE A 370 -14.63 7.02 -13.41
CA ILE A 370 -13.60 6.98 -12.37
C ILE A 370 -13.12 8.41 -12.04
N LEU A 371 -12.80 9.23 -13.05
CA LEU A 371 -12.39 10.63 -12.81
C LEU A 371 -13.48 11.45 -12.14
N ALA A 372 -14.74 11.27 -12.53
CA ALA A 372 -15.87 11.90 -11.90
C ALA A 372 -15.98 11.48 -10.42
N ALA A 373 -15.82 10.20 -10.11
CA ALA A 373 -15.83 9.71 -8.73
C ALA A 373 -14.71 10.33 -7.87
N VAL A 374 -13.49 10.46 -8.42
CA VAL A 374 -12.38 11.15 -7.74
C VAL A 374 -12.72 12.62 -7.52
N ALA A 375 -13.25 13.31 -8.54
CA ALA A 375 -13.66 14.71 -8.43
C ALA A 375 -14.78 14.93 -7.40
N PHE A 376 -15.81 14.07 -7.38
CA PHE A 376 -16.87 14.11 -6.38
C PHE A 376 -16.35 13.86 -4.97
N THR A 377 -15.37 12.97 -4.82
CA THR A 377 -14.70 12.74 -3.53
C THR A 377 -13.94 13.99 -3.09
N GLY A 378 -13.26 14.68 -4.03
CA GLY A 378 -12.62 15.97 -3.77
C GLY A 378 -13.59 17.06 -3.34
N LEU A 379 -14.72 17.20 -4.04
CA LEU A 379 -15.79 18.12 -3.67
C LEU A 379 -16.36 17.79 -2.29
N TYR A 380 -16.58 16.51 -2.00
CA TYR A 380 -17.00 16.07 -0.67
C TYR A 380 -16.00 16.48 0.42
N VAL A 381 -14.71 16.20 0.23
CA VAL A 381 -13.66 16.54 1.21
C VAL A 381 -13.57 18.05 1.43
N LEU A 382 -13.56 18.84 0.35
CA LEU A 382 -13.35 20.28 0.44
C LEU A 382 -14.58 21.07 0.83
N LEU A 383 -15.77 20.65 0.38
CA LEU A 383 -17.01 21.43 0.53
C LEU A 383 -17.91 20.90 1.64
N CYS A 384 -17.99 19.58 1.80
CA CYS A 384 -18.99 18.94 2.64
C CYS A 384 -18.44 18.55 4.03
N ARG A 385 -17.34 17.79 4.07
CA ARG A 385 -16.84 17.04 5.24
C ARG A 385 -17.04 17.74 6.59
N LYS A 386 -16.40 18.89 6.83
CA LYS A 386 -16.53 19.63 8.10
C LYS A 386 -17.73 20.56 8.16
N ARG A 387 -18.22 21.04 7.02
CA ARG A 387 -19.36 21.98 6.98
C ARG A 387 -20.67 21.31 7.34
N TRP A 388 -20.76 19.99 7.20
CA TRP A 388 -21.90 19.18 7.63
C TRP A 388 -22.15 19.26 9.14
N ASP A 389 -21.13 19.55 9.95
CA ASP A 389 -21.30 19.74 11.41
C ASP A 389 -22.24 20.89 11.75
N ARG A 390 -22.34 21.89 10.88
CA ARG A 390 -23.24 23.04 11.09
C ARG A 390 -24.72 22.68 11.02
N TYR A 391 -25.06 21.50 10.48
CA TYR A 391 -26.44 21.05 10.32
C TYR A 391 -26.66 19.75 11.08
N ALA A 392 -27.57 19.75 12.06
CA ALA A 392 -27.78 18.61 12.98
C ALA A 392 -28.03 17.26 12.28
N ARG A 393 -28.72 17.23 11.13
CA ARG A 393 -28.95 15.99 10.37
C ARG A 393 -27.70 15.51 9.61
N LEU A 394 -26.89 16.44 9.08
CA LEU A 394 -25.70 16.10 8.30
C LEU A 394 -24.50 15.76 9.21
N SER A 395 -24.44 16.33 10.42
CA SER A 395 -23.45 15.95 11.42
C SER A 395 -23.59 14.48 11.84
N LEU A 396 -24.82 13.96 11.88
CA LEU A 396 -25.11 12.56 12.16
C LEU A 396 -24.60 11.63 11.04
N ILE A 397 -24.66 12.06 9.79
CA ILE A 397 -24.06 11.34 8.66
C ILE A 397 -22.55 11.25 8.84
N ARG A 398 -21.88 12.38 9.13
CA ARG A 398 -20.42 12.41 9.32
C ARG A 398 -19.99 11.48 10.46
N LYS A 399 -20.65 11.55 11.61
CA LYS A 399 -20.33 10.72 12.78
C LYS A 399 -20.50 9.22 12.51
N ASN A 400 -21.34 8.86 11.55
CA ASN A 400 -21.64 7.46 11.20
C ASN A 400 -20.98 6.98 9.90
N ILE A 401 -20.01 7.70 9.32
CA ILE A 401 -19.36 7.30 8.05
C ILE A 401 -18.82 5.85 8.12
N LEU A 402 -18.20 5.46 9.23
CA LEU A 402 -17.65 4.11 9.42
C LEU A 402 -18.72 3.01 9.36
N HIS A 403 -19.98 3.32 9.65
CA HIS A 403 -21.11 2.41 9.52
C HIS A 403 -21.82 2.55 8.16
N LEU A 404 -21.94 3.78 7.68
CA LEU A 404 -22.68 4.11 6.46
C LEU A 404 -21.99 3.54 5.21
N VAL A 405 -20.66 3.62 5.12
CA VAL A 405 -19.93 3.14 3.93
C VAL A 405 -20.13 1.63 3.71
N PRO A 406 -19.89 0.74 4.71
CA PRO A 406 -20.24 -0.67 4.59
C PRO A 406 -21.71 -0.90 4.23
N ALA A 407 -22.64 -0.17 4.86
CA ALA A 407 -24.08 -0.34 4.62
C ALA A 407 -24.48 0.03 3.18
N VAL A 408 -23.96 1.12 2.64
CA VAL A 408 -24.19 1.54 1.25
C VAL A 408 -23.62 0.51 0.28
N LEU A 409 -22.42 0.00 0.52
CA LEU A 409 -21.83 -1.03 -0.34
C LEU A 409 -22.60 -2.35 -0.26
N LEU A 410 -23.15 -2.70 0.89
CA LEU A 410 -24.02 -3.87 1.03
C LEU A 410 -25.31 -3.67 0.20
N LEU A 411 -25.94 -2.50 0.29
CA LEU A 411 -27.10 -2.16 -0.53
C LEU A 411 -26.78 -2.17 -2.02
N MET A 412 -25.60 -1.72 -2.43
CA MET A 412 -25.14 -1.79 -3.83
C MET A 412 -24.96 -3.23 -4.30
N ASN A 413 -24.40 -4.12 -3.47
CA ASN A 413 -24.31 -5.55 -3.78
C ASN A 413 -25.71 -6.17 -3.93
N LEU A 414 -26.65 -5.83 -3.04
CA LEU A 414 -28.05 -6.28 -3.13
C LEU A 414 -28.73 -5.76 -4.40
N ALA A 415 -28.53 -4.49 -4.75
CA ALA A 415 -29.03 -3.91 -5.99
C ALA A 415 -28.45 -4.61 -7.22
N LEU A 416 -27.14 -4.90 -7.24
CA LEU A 416 -26.51 -5.69 -8.29
C LEU A 416 -27.11 -7.10 -8.38
N MET A 417 -27.34 -7.75 -7.25
CA MET A 417 -28.01 -9.07 -7.22
C MET A 417 -29.40 -9.01 -7.86
N VAL A 418 -30.15 -7.92 -7.72
CA VAL A 418 -31.45 -7.76 -8.39
C VAL A 418 -31.27 -7.46 -9.88
N LEU A 419 -30.37 -6.54 -10.24
CA LEU A 419 -30.18 -6.08 -11.63
C LEU A 419 -29.57 -7.15 -12.55
N ILE A 420 -28.62 -7.94 -12.05
CA ILE A 420 -27.89 -8.97 -12.81
C ILE A 420 -27.95 -10.34 -12.12
N ARG A 421 -29.15 -10.73 -11.67
CA ARG A 421 -29.40 -11.91 -10.83
C ARG A 421 -28.71 -13.19 -11.27
N GLY A 422 -28.84 -13.58 -12.54
CA GLY A 422 -28.25 -14.82 -13.05
C GLY A 422 -26.73 -14.86 -12.88
N ARG A 423 -26.05 -13.82 -13.37
CA ARG A 423 -24.59 -13.67 -13.27
C ARG A 423 -24.14 -13.55 -11.81
N TYR A 424 -24.82 -12.73 -11.02
CA TYR A 424 -24.46 -12.51 -9.62
C TYR A 424 -24.51 -13.82 -8.82
N LEU A 425 -25.57 -14.61 -8.96
CA LEU A 425 -25.72 -15.89 -8.28
C LEU A 425 -24.69 -16.92 -8.78
N ASN A 426 -24.37 -16.92 -10.07
CA ASN A 426 -23.32 -17.77 -10.63
C ASN A 426 -21.94 -17.42 -10.05
N ASN A 427 -21.59 -16.13 -10.01
CA ASN A 427 -20.35 -15.65 -9.42
C ASN A 427 -20.25 -16.00 -7.93
N LEU A 428 -21.34 -15.85 -7.19
CA LEU A 428 -21.41 -16.25 -5.79
C LEU A 428 -21.20 -17.77 -5.63
N HIS A 429 -21.80 -18.58 -6.50
CA HIS A 429 -21.62 -20.03 -6.52
C HIS A 429 -20.16 -20.41 -6.81
N MET A 430 -19.53 -19.78 -7.80
CA MET A 430 -18.12 -20.02 -8.14
C MET A 430 -17.18 -19.61 -7.01
N PHE A 431 -17.46 -18.48 -6.36
CA PHE A 431 -16.71 -18.05 -5.17
C PHE A 431 -16.85 -19.09 -4.03
N TYR A 432 -18.07 -19.57 -3.75
CA TYR A 432 -18.29 -20.63 -2.78
C TYR A 432 -17.51 -21.92 -3.14
N LEU A 433 -17.49 -22.31 -4.41
CA LEU A 433 -16.70 -23.47 -4.86
C LEU A 433 -15.20 -23.25 -4.63
N ASN A 434 -14.68 -22.04 -4.86
CA ASN A 434 -13.27 -21.71 -4.58
C ASN A 434 -12.92 -21.83 -3.10
N LEU A 435 -13.82 -21.41 -2.21
CA LEU A 435 -13.66 -21.61 -0.76
C LEU A 435 -13.73 -23.10 -0.38
N ARG A 436 -14.75 -23.82 -0.87
CA ARG A 436 -14.97 -25.25 -0.55
C ARG A 436 -13.82 -26.14 -1.01
N LEU A 437 -13.30 -25.86 -2.20
CA LEU A 437 -12.17 -26.60 -2.79
C LEU A 437 -10.82 -26.10 -2.31
N ARG A 438 -10.81 -25.10 -1.41
CA ARG A 438 -9.59 -24.53 -0.82
C ARG A 438 -8.65 -23.95 -1.88
N ALA A 439 -9.20 -23.49 -3.01
CA ALA A 439 -8.45 -22.96 -4.14
C ALA A 439 -7.78 -21.63 -3.75
N GLY A 440 -6.57 -21.73 -3.22
CA GLY A 440 -5.78 -20.60 -2.71
C GLY A 440 -6.14 -20.22 -1.27
N TRP A 441 -7.34 -20.54 -0.81
CA TRP A 441 -7.82 -20.20 0.53
C TRP A 441 -7.36 -21.16 1.63
N GLY A 442 -7.06 -22.43 1.33
CA GLY A 442 -6.72 -23.41 2.37
C GLY A 442 -7.83 -23.52 3.43
N TYR A 443 -7.45 -23.55 4.71
CA TYR A 443 -8.37 -23.51 5.84
C TYR A 443 -8.71 -22.10 6.34
N PHE A 444 -8.14 -21.07 5.72
CA PHE A 444 -8.27 -19.68 6.18
C PHE A 444 -9.72 -19.22 6.40
N PRO A 445 -10.69 -19.47 5.49
CA PRO A 445 -12.05 -18.97 5.65
C PRO A 445 -12.75 -19.52 6.90
N PHE A 446 -12.48 -20.78 7.25
CA PHE A 446 -13.10 -21.42 8.42
C PHE A 446 -12.54 -20.83 9.73
N ILE A 447 -11.23 -20.59 9.78
CA ILE A 447 -10.58 -19.97 10.94
C ILE A 447 -11.09 -18.53 11.10
N ILE A 448 -11.11 -17.75 10.02
CA ILE A 448 -11.62 -16.37 10.06
C ILE A 448 -13.09 -16.32 10.44
N ALA A 449 -13.94 -17.23 9.93
CA ALA A 449 -15.34 -17.29 10.33
C ALA A 449 -15.50 -17.56 11.84
N ALA A 450 -14.73 -18.49 12.41
CA ALA A 450 -14.74 -18.77 13.84
C ALA A 450 -14.28 -17.56 14.66
N LEU A 451 -13.21 -16.87 14.23
CA LEU A 451 -12.73 -15.66 14.89
C LEU A 451 -13.72 -14.50 14.79
N LEU A 452 -14.40 -14.33 13.64
CA LEU A 452 -15.44 -13.33 13.48
C LEU A 452 -16.61 -13.58 14.44
N VAL A 453 -17.08 -14.83 14.56
CA VAL A 453 -18.12 -15.20 15.53
C VAL A 453 -17.68 -14.85 16.95
N LEU A 454 -16.43 -15.19 17.32
CA LEU A 454 -15.88 -14.83 18.63
C LEU A 454 -15.86 -13.30 18.85
N THR A 455 -15.43 -12.51 17.86
CA THR A 455 -15.43 -11.05 17.97
C THR A 455 -16.83 -10.46 18.11
N VAL A 456 -17.85 -11.07 17.50
CA VAL A 456 -19.26 -10.67 17.66
C VAL A 456 -19.76 -11.01 19.06
N ILE A 457 -19.46 -12.21 19.57
CA ILE A 457 -19.82 -12.60 20.94
C ILE A 457 -19.20 -11.64 21.96
N MET A 458 -17.91 -11.34 21.82
CA MET A 458 -17.21 -10.37 22.69
C MET A 458 -17.83 -8.98 22.58
N ALA A 459 -18.12 -8.50 21.37
CA ALA A 459 -18.76 -7.21 21.14
C ALA A 459 -20.14 -7.11 21.82
N VAL A 460 -20.93 -8.20 21.80
CA VAL A 460 -22.23 -8.27 22.49
C VAL A 460 -22.05 -8.29 24.01
N ALA A 461 -21.10 -9.08 24.52
CA ALA A 461 -20.82 -9.18 25.96
C ALA A 461 -20.35 -7.83 26.55
N ASP A 462 -19.43 -7.15 25.84
CA ASP A 462 -18.83 -5.88 26.27
C ASP A 462 -19.67 -4.65 25.88
N ARG A 463 -20.85 -4.85 25.25
CA ARG A 463 -21.72 -3.79 24.69
C ARG A 463 -20.99 -2.82 23.74
N GLN A 464 -20.00 -3.32 23.00
CA GLN A 464 -19.20 -2.56 22.04
C GLN A 464 -19.70 -2.76 20.61
N TYR A 465 -20.70 -1.98 20.20
CA TYR A 465 -21.34 -2.11 18.88
C TYR A 465 -20.75 -1.22 17.77
N ALA A 466 -19.80 -0.34 18.11
CA ALA A 466 -19.18 0.57 17.14
C ALA A 466 -18.17 -0.16 16.24
N LEU A 467 -18.19 0.13 14.94
CA LEU A 467 -17.18 -0.36 14.01
C LEU A 467 -15.93 0.53 14.11
N SER A 468 -14.77 -0.09 14.32
CA SER A 468 -13.51 0.64 14.21
C SER A 468 -13.20 0.97 12.75
N PHE A 469 -12.20 1.83 12.53
CA PHE A 469 -11.70 2.14 11.20
C PHE A 469 -11.31 0.88 10.41
N PHE A 470 -10.56 -0.05 11.03
CA PHE A 470 -10.13 -1.28 10.36
C PHE A 470 -11.26 -2.28 10.12
N ASP A 471 -12.27 -2.34 11.02
CA ASP A 471 -13.48 -3.14 10.74
C ASP A 471 -14.19 -2.60 9.50
N SER A 472 -14.42 -1.28 9.47
CA SER A 472 -15.10 -0.62 8.36
C SER A 472 -14.32 -0.76 7.05
N LEU A 473 -12.99 -0.58 7.10
CA LEU A 473 -12.10 -0.72 5.95
C LEU A 473 -12.11 -2.16 5.41
N MET A 474 -12.01 -3.17 6.28
CA MET A 474 -12.06 -4.58 5.90
C MET A 474 -13.39 -4.93 5.20
N ILE A 475 -14.52 -4.61 5.84
CA ILE A 475 -15.85 -4.93 5.29
C ILE A 475 -16.06 -4.21 3.96
N SER A 476 -15.74 -2.91 3.93
CA SER A 476 -15.91 -2.08 2.76
C SER A 476 -15.01 -2.50 1.60
N TYR A 477 -13.79 -2.94 1.88
CA TYR A 477 -12.87 -3.48 0.88
C TYR A 477 -13.47 -4.72 0.22
N VAL A 478 -13.90 -5.70 1.02
CA VAL A 478 -14.48 -6.96 0.50
C VAL A 478 -15.74 -6.66 -0.32
N LEU A 479 -16.66 -5.86 0.20
CA LEU A 479 -17.89 -5.49 -0.52
C LEU A 479 -17.59 -4.69 -1.80
N GLY A 480 -16.61 -3.80 -1.78
CA GLY A 480 -16.17 -3.02 -2.93
C GLY A 480 -15.56 -3.91 -4.02
N VAL A 481 -14.70 -4.86 -3.65
CA VAL A 481 -14.15 -5.86 -4.58
C VAL A 481 -15.26 -6.71 -5.17
N LEU A 482 -16.24 -7.16 -4.38
CA LEU A 482 -17.38 -7.95 -4.89
C LEU A 482 -18.20 -7.15 -5.92
N ILE A 483 -18.50 -5.86 -5.66
CA ILE A 483 -19.21 -4.99 -6.61
C ILE A 483 -18.45 -4.93 -7.93
N VAL A 484 -17.14 -4.70 -7.88
CA VAL A 484 -16.35 -4.56 -9.10
C VAL A 484 -16.18 -5.91 -9.80
N ALA A 485 -15.82 -6.97 -9.08
CA ALA A 485 -15.61 -8.30 -9.63
C ALA A 485 -16.89 -8.89 -10.23
N PHE A 486 -18.04 -8.76 -9.55
CA PHE A 486 -19.29 -9.36 -10.01
C PHE A 486 -20.01 -8.46 -11.03
N GLY A 487 -19.70 -7.17 -11.02
CA GLY A 487 -20.14 -6.21 -12.04
C GLY A 487 -19.34 -6.28 -13.35
N ARG A 488 -18.27 -7.09 -13.42
CA ARG A 488 -17.55 -7.34 -14.68
C ARG A 488 -18.44 -8.07 -15.69
N GLY A 489 -18.05 -7.95 -16.96
CA GLY A 489 -18.73 -8.61 -18.08
C GLY A 489 -18.64 -10.13 -18.00
N ASP A 490 -17.55 -10.64 -17.44
CA ASP A 490 -17.20 -12.06 -17.40
C ASP A 490 -17.58 -12.72 -16.07
N ASP A 491 -17.98 -14.00 -16.14
CA ASP A 491 -18.22 -14.83 -14.96
C ASP A 491 -16.92 -15.23 -14.27
N LEU A 492 -16.97 -15.33 -12.93
CA LEU A 492 -15.91 -15.92 -12.14
C LEU A 492 -15.72 -17.39 -12.49
N ARG A 493 -14.47 -17.82 -12.44
CA ARG A 493 -14.08 -19.20 -12.71
C ARG A 493 -13.71 -19.92 -11.42
N LYS A 494 -13.85 -21.24 -11.47
CA LYS A 494 -13.35 -22.12 -10.43
C LYS A 494 -11.84 -22.27 -10.56
N GLY A 495 -11.13 -22.19 -9.44
CA GLY A 495 -9.69 -22.44 -9.32
C GLY A 495 -8.89 -21.22 -8.88
N VAL A 496 -7.62 -21.47 -8.59
CA VAL A 496 -6.67 -20.44 -8.13
C VAL A 496 -6.40 -19.41 -9.24
N GLY A 497 -6.39 -19.85 -10.51
CA GLY A 497 -6.21 -19.03 -11.72
C GLY A 497 -7.30 -18.00 -12.01
N ASP A 498 -8.38 -17.97 -11.22
CA ASP A 498 -9.44 -16.99 -11.40
C ASP A 498 -9.00 -15.60 -10.89
N SER A 499 -9.02 -14.60 -11.79
CA SER A 499 -8.57 -13.26 -11.45
C SER A 499 -9.39 -12.61 -10.33
N GLY A 500 -10.71 -12.85 -10.27
CA GLY A 500 -11.59 -12.32 -9.22
C GLY A 500 -11.34 -12.95 -7.85
N ASN A 501 -11.10 -14.26 -7.80
CA ASN A 501 -10.68 -14.98 -6.60
C ASN A 501 -9.38 -14.40 -6.02
N ARG A 502 -8.41 -14.10 -6.90
CA ARG A 502 -7.13 -13.49 -6.51
C ARG A 502 -7.29 -12.08 -5.95
N VAL A 503 -8.20 -11.27 -6.49
CA VAL A 503 -8.46 -9.93 -5.93
C VAL A 503 -8.96 -10.05 -4.49
N LEU A 504 -9.84 -11.00 -4.20
CA LEU A 504 -10.34 -11.19 -2.83
C LEU A 504 -9.24 -11.64 -1.86
N LEU A 505 -8.27 -12.44 -2.32
CA LEU A 505 -7.11 -12.84 -1.51
C LEU A 505 -6.23 -11.63 -1.12
N THR A 506 -6.21 -10.55 -1.90
CA THR A 506 -5.45 -9.34 -1.54
C THR A 506 -6.00 -8.60 -0.31
N ALA A 507 -7.21 -8.94 0.16
CA ALA A 507 -7.78 -8.43 1.41
C ALA A 507 -7.21 -9.11 2.67
N VAL A 508 -6.49 -10.23 2.53
CA VAL A 508 -6.13 -11.12 3.65
C VAL A 508 -5.36 -10.41 4.77
N PRO A 509 -4.29 -9.62 4.51
CA PRO A 509 -3.60 -8.90 5.59
C PRO A 509 -4.52 -7.96 6.35
N LEU A 510 -5.41 -7.25 5.66
CA LEU A 510 -6.36 -6.33 6.28
C LEU A 510 -7.36 -7.08 7.19
N ILE A 511 -7.87 -8.23 6.74
CA ILE A 511 -8.78 -9.09 7.51
C ILE A 511 -8.11 -9.57 8.80
N VAL A 512 -6.91 -10.14 8.68
CA VAL A 512 -6.17 -10.65 9.84
C VAL A 512 -5.83 -9.52 10.80
N PHE A 513 -5.43 -8.35 10.30
CA PHE A 513 -5.10 -7.19 11.12
C PHE A 513 -6.30 -6.66 11.92
N ALA A 514 -7.46 -6.48 11.25
CA ALA A 514 -8.67 -5.99 11.89
C ALA A 514 -9.15 -6.92 13.01
N ILE A 515 -9.18 -8.23 12.74
CA ILE A 515 -9.57 -9.25 13.72
C ILE A 515 -8.58 -9.29 14.89
N ALA A 516 -7.28 -9.25 14.62
CA ALA A 516 -6.25 -9.28 15.67
C ALA A 516 -6.34 -8.06 16.59
N LEU A 517 -6.56 -6.86 16.04
CA LEU A 517 -6.82 -5.68 16.84
C LEU A 517 -8.04 -5.87 17.74
N ARG A 518 -9.14 -6.38 17.19
CA ARG A 518 -10.38 -6.59 17.95
C ARG A 518 -10.22 -7.61 19.07
N LEU A 519 -9.54 -8.73 18.81
CA LEU A 519 -9.23 -9.76 19.82
C LEU A 519 -8.23 -9.29 20.87
N ALA A 520 -7.31 -8.39 20.51
CA ALA A 520 -6.45 -7.71 21.46
C ALA A 520 -7.21 -6.66 22.32
N GLY A 521 -8.52 -6.48 22.08
CA GLY A 521 -9.43 -5.56 22.78
C GLY A 521 -9.58 -4.19 22.10
N GLY A 522 -9.14 -4.04 20.86
CA GLY A 522 -9.08 -2.80 20.09
C GLY A 522 -10.30 -2.52 19.21
N CYS A 523 -11.24 -1.69 19.67
CA CYS A 523 -11.76 -0.63 18.80
C CYS A 523 -10.78 0.56 18.86
N GLY A 524 -10.32 1.01 17.70
CA GLY A 524 -9.49 2.20 17.53
C GLY A 524 -10.29 3.46 17.80
N GLY A 525 -9.69 4.40 18.54
CA GLY A 525 -10.33 5.63 18.99
C GLY A 525 -10.80 6.54 17.85
N SER A 526 -12.09 6.84 17.86
CA SER A 526 -12.52 8.22 17.98
C SER A 526 -12.87 8.46 19.46
N ASP A 527 -11.88 8.78 20.28
CA ASP A 527 -12.17 9.49 21.53
C ASP A 527 -12.69 10.87 21.09
N ASN A 528 -14.02 10.99 20.99
CA ASN A 528 -14.65 12.27 21.19
C ASN A 528 -14.24 12.68 22.60
N GLY A 529 -13.44 13.74 22.71
CA GLY A 529 -13.17 14.38 23.99
C GLY A 529 -14.49 14.82 24.59
N GLU A 530 -14.97 14.08 25.59
CA GLU A 530 -15.86 14.51 26.67
C GLU A 530 -16.24 13.31 27.53
N ASN A 531 -15.51 13.13 28.63
CA ASN A 531 -16.08 12.91 29.97
C ASN A 531 -14.95 12.74 30.99
N GLY A 532 -14.26 13.86 31.25
CA GLY A 532 -13.84 14.14 32.62
C GLY A 532 -15.09 14.60 33.38
N GLY A 533 -15.64 13.73 34.23
CA GLY A 533 -16.85 14.05 34.97
C GLY A 533 -17.15 13.01 36.04
N LYS A 534 -16.67 13.32 37.25
CA LYS A 534 -17.00 12.71 38.55
C LYS A 534 -18.49 12.33 38.66
N VAL A 535 -18.79 11.27 39.42
CA VAL A 535 -19.55 11.20 40.70
C VAL A 535 -19.45 9.70 41.08
N GLY A 536 -18.88 9.29 42.20
CA GLY A 536 -19.36 9.50 43.58
C GLY A 536 -19.95 8.19 44.06
#